data_AF-A0A2V2SB61-F1
#
_entry.id   AF-A0A2V2SB61-F1
#
_cell.length_a   1.000
_cell.length_b   1.000
_cell.length_c   1.000
_cell.angle_alpha   90.00
_cell.angle_beta   90.00
_cell.angle_gamma   90.00
#
_symmetry.space_group_name_H-M   'P 1'
#
loop_
_entity.id
_entity.type
_entity.pdbx_description
1 polymer ?
#
loop_
_entity_poly.entity_id
_entity_poly.type
_entity_poly.pdbx_seq_one_letter_code
_entity_poly.pdbx_strand_id
1 'polypeptide(L)'
;GAIWYQGESNAPRAEQYRTLFPDMIRCWRRSWGELDFPFLCVQLAPFKAIKKEPGESDWAELRDAQLLATKVLPNTGMAVITDVGDEKDIHPTKKAPVGARLAIAARAIAYHEKIEYSGPIYRNMMIQGNKVVLYFDHVDHGLDAHPGLLKGFAICGSDRKWVWARARIQSDNTIIASAPEVQNPVAVRYGWEDYPTGNLWNKDGLPASPFRTDDFPLTTAK
;
A
#
# COMPACT_ATOMS: atom_id res chain seq x y z
N GLY A 1 -3.23 -19.36 -13.59
CA GLY A 1 -3.19 -18.23 -12.65
C GLY A 1 -4.52 -17.50 -12.64
N ALA A 2 -4.71 -16.54 -11.74
CA ALA A 2 -5.91 -15.69 -11.67
C ALA A 2 -5.54 -14.22 -11.50
N ILE A 3 -6.39 -13.33 -12.04
CA ILE A 3 -6.35 -11.88 -11.77
C ILE A 3 -7.64 -11.51 -11.04
N TRP A 4 -7.51 -10.78 -9.94
CA TRP A 4 -8.62 -10.40 -9.08
C TRP A 4 -8.62 -8.89 -8.81
N TYR A 5 -9.68 -8.21 -9.23
CA TYR A 5 -9.89 -6.80 -8.92
C TYR A 5 -11.27 -6.65 -8.28
N GLN A 6 -11.28 -6.69 -6.96
CA GLN A 6 -12.46 -6.48 -6.13
C GLN A 6 -12.01 -6.03 -4.74
N GLY A 7 -12.88 -5.30 -4.05
CA GLY A 7 -12.79 -5.06 -2.62
C GLY A 7 -13.77 -3.98 -2.15
N GLU A 8 -14.26 -3.14 -3.04
CA GLU A 8 -15.07 -1.95 -2.79
C GLU A 8 -16.19 -2.20 -1.76
N SER A 9 -16.99 -3.24 -1.97
CA SER A 9 -18.11 -3.62 -1.07
C SER A 9 -17.68 -4.25 0.26
N ASN A 10 -16.38 -4.53 0.43
CA ASN A 10 -15.76 -5.05 1.64
C ASN A 10 -15.05 -3.96 2.44
N ALA A 11 -14.92 -2.72 1.95
CA ALA A 11 -14.19 -1.67 2.67
C ALA A 11 -14.71 -1.45 4.10
N PRO A 12 -16.03 -1.43 4.39
CA PRO A 12 -16.54 -1.32 5.76
C PRO A 12 -16.26 -2.54 6.67
N ARG A 13 -15.67 -3.61 6.13
CA ARG A 13 -15.32 -4.88 6.80
C ARG A 13 -13.88 -5.29 6.47
N ALA A 14 -12.97 -4.32 6.34
CA ALA A 14 -11.60 -4.55 5.94
C ALA A 14 -10.84 -5.49 6.91
N GLU A 15 -11.09 -5.43 8.21
CA GLU A 15 -10.52 -6.39 9.17
C GLU A 15 -10.91 -7.83 8.81
N GLN A 16 -12.19 -8.09 8.54
CA GLN A 16 -12.66 -9.41 8.10
C GLN A 16 -11.99 -9.84 6.79
N TYR A 17 -11.74 -8.90 5.88
CA TYR A 17 -11.09 -9.17 4.60
C TYR A 17 -9.64 -9.68 4.73
N ARG A 18 -8.93 -9.31 5.82
CA ARG A 18 -7.60 -9.86 6.15
C ARG A 18 -7.60 -11.38 6.27
N THR A 19 -8.74 -11.98 6.63
CA THR A 19 -8.94 -13.44 6.70
C THR A 19 -9.55 -13.97 5.42
N LEU A 20 -10.67 -13.39 4.98
CA LEU A 20 -11.47 -13.94 3.88
C LEU A 20 -10.73 -13.95 2.55
N PHE A 21 -9.92 -12.92 2.27
CA PHE A 21 -9.26 -12.82 0.98
C PHE A 21 -8.14 -13.87 0.81
N PRO A 22 -7.20 -14.04 1.76
CA PRO A 22 -6.27 -15.15 1.73
C PRO A 22 -6.96 -16.53 1.69
N ASP A 23 -8.06 -16.71 2.43
CA ASP A 23 -8.79 -17.97 2.45
C ASP A 23 -9.48 -18.30 1.13
N MET A 24 -10.02 -17.29 0.44
CA MET A 24 -10.55 -17.44 -0.91
C MET A 24 -9.45 -17.94 -1.86
N ILE A 25 -8.26 -17.35 -1.83
CA ILE A 25 -7.12 -17.76 -2.67
C ILE A 25 -6.72 -19.22 -2.36
N ARG A 26 -6.58 -19.57 -1.08
CA ARG A 26 -6.31 -20.95 -0.65
C ARG A 26 -7.40 -21.91 -1.11
N CYS A 27 -8.66 -21.51 -1.00
CA CYS A 27 -9.80 -22.31 -1.43
C CYS A 27 -9.74 -22.58 -2.93
N TRP A 28 -9.51 -21.56 -3.75
CA TRP A 28 -9.37 -21.72 -5.20
C TRP A 28 -8.22 -22.65 -5.55
N ARG A 29 -7.04 -22.43 -4.96
CA ARG A 29 -5.88 -23.32 -5.14
C ARG A 29 -6.19 -24.79 -4.84
N ARG A 30 -6.88 -25.07 -3.73
CA ARG A 30 -7.34 -26.43 -3.40
C ARG A 30 -8.36 -26.97 -4.39
N SER A 31 -9.38 -26.18 -4.75
CA SER A 31 -10.45 -26.61 -5.65
C SER A 31 -9.96 -26.92 -7.06
N TRP A 32 -8.94 -26.20 -7.53
CA TRP A 32 -8.30 -26.45 -8.82
C TRP A 32 -7.24 -27.56 -8.79
N GLY A 33 -6.90 -28.09 -7.61
CA GLY A 33 -5.83 -29.08 -7.46
C GLY A 33 -4.41 -28.53 -7.65
N GLU A 34 -4.27 -27.20 -7.74
CA GLU A 34 -3.01 -26.49 -8.00
C GLU A 34 -2.70 -25.55 -6.83
N LEU A 35 -1.88 -26.04 -5.88
CA LEU A 35 -1.71 -25.40 -4.57
C LEU A 35 -0.92 -24.09 -4.59
N ASP A 36 -0.28 -23.76 -5.70
CA ASP A 36 0.66 -22.65 -5.82
C ASP A 36 0.47 -21.83 -7.09
N PHE A 37 -0.66 -21.98 -7.80
CA PHE A 37 -0.86 -21.21 -9.04
C PHE A 37 -0.74 -19.69 -8.78
N PRO A 38 -0.19 -18.91 -9.74
CA PRO A 38 -0.02 -17.46 -9.60
C PRO A 38 -1.35 -16.73 -9.40
N PHE A 39 -1.44 -15.92 -8.36
CA PHE A 39 -2.62 -15.10 -8.05
C PHE A 39 -2.22 -13.62 -8.00
N LEU A 40 -2.79 -12.81 -8.89
CA LEU A 40 -2.51 -11.37 -8.95
C LEU A 40 -3.75 -10.59 -8.56
N CYS A 41 -3.61 -9.59 -7.70
CA CYS A 41 -4.70 -8.70 -7.35
C CYS A 41 -4.41 -7.24 -7.72
N VAL A 42 -5.46 -6.43 -7.74
CA VAL A 42 -5.36 -4.98 -7.93
C VAL A 42 -5.72 -4.31 -6.60
N GLN A 43 -4.81 -3.48 -6.09
CA GLN A 43 -5.09 -2.69 -4.89
C GLN A 43 -6.23 -1.72 -5.16
N LEU A 44 -7.10 -1.42 -4.20
CA LEU A 44 -8.21 -0.52 -4.46
C LEU A 44 -7.77 0.85 -4.96
N ALA A 45 -8.51 1.36 -5.95
CA ALA A 45 -8.28 2.68 -6.51
C ALA A 45 -8.59 3.79 -5.49
N PRO A 46 -7.99 4.98 -5.63
CA PRO A 46 -8.44 6.21 -4.97
C PRO A 46 -9.91 6.50 -5.29
N PHE A 47 -10.71 6.73 -4.26
CA PHE A 47 -12.13 7.05 -4.37
C PHE A 47 -12.58 7.90 -3.17
N LYS A 48 -13.64 8.69 -3.33
CA LYS A 48 -14.16 9.70 -2.38
C LYS A 48 -13.31 10.98 -2.34
N ALA A 49 -13.83 12.00 -1.66
CA ALA A 49 -13.20 13.30 -1.53
C ALA A 49 -11.85 13.23 -0.79
N ILE A 50 -10.89 14.01 -1.27
CA ILE A 50 -9.60 14.20 -0.57
C ILE A 50 -9.84 14.92 0.77
N LYS A 51 -9.31 14.34 1.85
CA LYS A 51 -9.38 14.94 3.20
C LYS A 51 -8.18 15.85 3.43
N LYS A 52 -8.40 16.97 4.14
CA LYS A 52 -7.32 17.92 4.46
C LYS A 52 -6.41 17.43 5.58
N GLU A 53 -6.97 16.73 6.56
CA GLU A 53 -6.25 16.22 7.71
C GLU A 53 -6.11 14.70 7.61
N PRO A 54 -4.99 14.13 8.09
CA PRO A 54 -4.83 12.70 8.16
C PRO A 54 -5.77 12.12 9.22
N GLY A 55 -6.21 10.88 9.02
CA GLY A 55 -7.12 10.23 9.95
C GLY A 55 -7.41 8.79 9.55
N GLU A 56 -8.54 8.28 10.03
CA GLU A 56 -8.94 6.92 9.73
C GLU A 56 -9.63 6.80 8.36
N SER A 57 -9.49 5.62 7.73
CA SER A 57 -10.02 5.30 6.42
C SER A 57 -10.25 3.80 6.29
N ASP A 58 -11.52 3.40 6.16
CA ASP A 58 -11.93 2.02 5.86
C ASP A 58 -11.35 1.54 4.52
N TRP A 59 -11.23 2.46 3.57
CA TRP A 59 -10.64 2.24 2.26
C TRP A 59 -9.15 1.92 2.33
N ALA A 60 -8.39 2.65 3.17
CA ALA A 60 -6.99 2.36 3.43
C ALA A 60 -6.79 1.04 4.17
N GLU A 61 -7.66 0.73 5.14
CA GLU A 61 -7.66 -0.57 5.83
C GLU A 61 -7.83 -1.74 4.85
N LEU A 62 -8.69 -1.58 3.84
CA LEU A 62 -8.88 -2.61 2.83
C LEU A 62 -7.67 -2.75 1.89
N ARG A 63 -7.03 -1.62 1.52
CA ARG A 63 -5.77 -1.67 0.76
C ARG A 63 -4.67 -2.39 1.54
N ASP A 64 -4.60 -2.20 2.86
CA ASP A 64 -3.69 -2.93 3.76
C ASP A 64 -4.03 -4.42 3.80
N ALA A 65 -5.32 -4.78 3.86
CA ALA A 65 -5.75 -6.18 3.80
C ALA A 65 -5.39 -6.86 2.46
N GLN A 66 -5.47 -6.14 1.34
CA GLN A 66 -5.02 -6.65 0.04
C GLN A 66 -3.49 -6.87 0.00
N LEU A 67 -2.72 -5.94 0.56
CA LEU A 67 -1.26 -6.09 0.70
C LEU A 67 -0.90 -7.27 1.63
N LEU A 68 -1.63 -7.46 2.73
CA LEU A 68 -1.41 -8.57 3.65
C LEU A 68 -1.48 -9.92 2.93
N ALA A 69 -2.42 -10.09 1.98
CA ALA A 69 -2.56 -11.34 1.24
C ALA A 69 -1.28 -11.71 0.45
N THR A 70 -0.56 -10.73 -0.10
CA THR A 70 0.71 -10.99 -0.81
C THR A 70 1.85 -11.38 0.14
N LYS A 71 1.78 -10.93 1.41
CA LYS A 71 2.78 -11.25 2.44
C LYS A 71 2.59 -12.63 3.05
N VAL A 72 1.36 -13.13 3.11
CA VAL A 72 1.02 -14.40 3.80
C VAL A 72 0.79 -15.58 2.85
N LEU A 73 0.84 -15.36 1.54
CA LEU A 73 0.65 -16.39 0.52
C LEU A 73 1.81 -16.38 -0.49
N PRO A 74 2.32 -17.57 -0.89
CA PRO A 74 3.30 -17.66 -1.97
C PRO A 74 2.63 -17.38 -3.32
N ASN A 75 3.44 -17.04 -4.33
CA ASN A 75 3.00 -16.82 -5.71
C ASN A 75 1.81 -15.87 -5.82
N THR A 76 1.80 -14.82 -4.98
CA THR A 76 0.75 -13.82 -4.93
C THR A 76 1.34 -12.42 -5.11
N GLY A 77 0.81 -11.68 -6.07
CA GLY A 77 1.28 -10.33 -6.42
C GLY A 77 0.14 -9.31 -6.40
N MET A 78 0.51 -8.04 -6.38
CA MET A 78 -0.46 -6.95 -6.37
C MET A 78 0.01 -5.79 -7.25
N ALA A 79 -0.90 -5.29 -8.10
CA ALA A 79 -0.71 -4.03 -8.78
C ALA A 79 -1.21 -2.88 -7.88
N VAL A 80 -0.29 -2.02 -7.45
CA VAL A 80 -0.62 -0.76 -6.76
C VAL A 80 -1.12 0.26 -7.79
N ILE A 81 -2.25 0.91 -7.50
CA ILE A 81 -2.93 1.82 -8.45
C ILE A 81 -3.44 3.11 -7.78
N THR A 82 -2.75 3.56 -6.73
CA THR A 82 -3.10 4.78 -5.97
C THR A 82 -2.97 6.09 -6.76
N ASP A 83 -2.49 6.03 -8.00
CA ASP A 83 -2.29 7.17 -8.92
C ASP A 83 -3.35 7.26 -10.03
N VAL A 84 -4.26 6.29 -10.13
CA VAL A 84 -5.23 6.18 -11.25
C VAL A 84 -6.68 6.07 -10.78
N GLY A 85 -7.07 6.78 -9.71
CA GLY A 85 -8.44 6.84 -9.19
C GLY A 85 -9.29 8.01 -9.70
N ASP A 86 -10.48 8.16 -9.12
CA ASP A 86 -11.40 9.28 -9.36
C ASP A 86 -12.17 9.60 -8.06
N GLU A 87 -12.25 10.87 -7.66
CA GLU A 87 -12.90 11.29 -6.40
C GLU A 87 -14.41 11.03 -6.41
N LYS A 88 -15.03 10.97 -7.60
CA LYS A 88 -16.50 10.92 -7.80
C LYS A 88 -16.97 9.62 -8.43
N ASP A 89 -16.09 8.88 -9.11
CA ASP A 89 -16.41 7.57 -9.68
C ASP A 89 -15.55 6.48 -9.05
N ILE A 90 -16.22 5.48 -8.49
CA ILE A 90 -15.56 4.29 -7.94
C ILE A 90 -14.92 3.43 -9.04
N HIS A 91 -15.28 3.62 -10.30
CA HIS A 91 -14.77 2.90 -11.46
C HIS A 91 -13.74 3.73 -12.24
N PRO A 92 -12.43 3.64 -11.94
CA PRO A 92 -11.44 4.48 -12.59
C PRO A 92 -11.34 4.18 -14.10
N THR A 93 -11.30 5.22 -14.93
CA THR A 93 -11.27 5.09 -16.40
C THR A 93 -9.90 4.68 -16.95
N LYS A 94 -8.81 5.03 -16.23
CA LYS A 94 -7.43 4.70 -16.62
C LYS A 94 -7.09 3.23 -16.36
N LYS A 95 -7.53 2.32 -17.24
CA LYS A 95 -7.28 0.88 -17.10
C LYS A 95 -5.93 0.39 -17.65
N ALA A 96 -5.34 1.09 -18.62
CA ALA A 96 -4.08 0.67 -19.23
C ALA A 96 -2.90 0.54 -18.23
N PRO A 97 -2.69 1.48 -17.28
CA PRO A 97 -1.65 1.31 -16.25
C PRO A 97 -1.89 0.10 -15.34
N VAL A 98 -3.15 -0.22 -15.03
CA VAL A 98 -3.53 -1.38 -14.22
C VAL A 98 -3.09 -2.68 -14.92
N GLY A 99 -3.42 -2.83 -16.20
CA GLY A 99 -3.03 -3.99 -17.01
C GLY A 99 -1.52 -4.11 -17.16
N ALA A 100 -0.82 -3.00 -17.40
CA ALA A 100 0.65 -2.99 -17.52
C ALA A 100 1.33 -3.47 -16.22
N ARG A 101 0.88 -2.99 -15.06
CA ARG A 101 1.43 -3.41 -13.76
C ARG A 101 1.14 -4.87 -13.44
N LEU A 102 -0.06 -5.36 -13.76
CA LEU A 102 -0.39 -6.78 -13.65
C LEU A 102 0.49 -7.65 -14.58
N ALA A 103 0.80 -7.18 -15.79
CA ALA A 103 1.67 -7.89 -16.72
C ALA A 103 3.11 -8.00 -16.19
N ILE A 104 3.66 -6.92 -15.61
CA ILE A 104 4.99 -6.95 -14.98
C ILE A 104 4.98 -7.90 -13.77
N ALA A 105 3.96 -7.83 -12.92
CA ALA A 105 3.81 -8.76 -11.79
C ALA A 105 3.70 -10.23 -12.26
N ALA A 106 3.01 -10.50 -13.36
CA ALA A 106 2.93 -11.84 -13.95
C ALA A 106 4.30 -12.33 -14.44
N ARG A 107 5.08 -11.48 -15.12
CA ARG A 107 6.43 -11.83 -15.59
C ARG A 107 7.34 -12.24 -14.43
N ALA A 108 7.33 -11.49 -13.33
CA ALA A 108 8.15 -11.84 -12.17
C ALA A 108 7.63 -13.08 -11.42
N ILE A 109 6.31 -13.18 -11.18
CA ILE A 109 5.75 -14.21 -10.29
C ILE A 109 5.45 -15.52 -11.01
N ALA A 110 4.82 -15.46 -12.19
CA ALA A 110 4.41 -16.63 -12.94
C ALA A 110 5.50 -17.16 -13.87
N TYR A 111 6.35 -16.27 -14.38
CA TYR A 111 7.41 -16.62 -15.34
C TYR A 111 8.83 -16.50 -14.75
N HIS A 112 8.95 -16.14 -13.48
CA HIS A 112 10.22 -16.07 -12.73
C HIS A 112 11.29 -15.18 -13.38
N GLU A 113 10.86 -14.17 -14.14
CA GLU A 113 11.76 -13.19 -14.69
C GLU A 113 12.35 -12.33 -13.57
N LYS A 114 13.67 -12.08 -13.61
CA LYS A 114 14.36 -11.22 -12.64
C LYS A 114 14.17 -9.75 -13.00
N ILE A 115 12.99 -9.21 -12.68
CA ILE A 115 12.60 -7.82 -12.92
C ILE A 115 11.94 -7.24 -11.66
N GLU A 116 12.11 -5.95 -11.43
CA GLU A 116 11.32 -5.24 -10.40
C GLU A 116 9.85 -5.18 -10.86
N TYR A 117 8.95 -5.57 -9.97
CA TYR A 117 7.53 -5.76 -10.31
C TYR A 117 6.56 -5.11 -9.34
N SER A 118 7.06 -4.57 -8.23
CA SER A 118 6.27 -3.80 -7.29
C SER A 118 6.89 -2.42 -7.09
N GLY A 119 6.07 -1.48 -6.62
CA GLY A 119 6.59 -0.23 -6.07
C GLY A 119 7.04 -0.44 -4.62
N PRO A 120 7.56 0.60 -3.95
CA PRO A 120 8.09 0.48 -2.60
C PRO A 120 7.08 -0.12 -1.63
N ILE A 121 7.51 -1.16 -0.90
CA ILE A 121 6.74 -1.78 0.17
C ILE A 121 7.44 -1.49 1.50
N TYR A 122 6.71 -0.94 2.46
CA TYR A 122 7.24 -0.72 3.80
C TYR A 122 7.69 -2.03 4.45
N ARG A 123 8.93 -2.02 4.93
CA ARG A 123 9.56 -3.14 5.64
C ARG A 123 9.55 -2.94 7.15
N ASN A 124 10.17 -1.87 7.63
CA ASN A 124 10.32 -1.59 9.05
C ASN A 124 10.63 -0.11 9.32
N MET A 125 10.56 0.29 10.59
CA MET A 125 10.91 1.63 11.04
C MET A 125 11.88 1.62 12.23
N MET A 126 12.52 2.77 12.47
CA MET A 126 13.33 3.07 13.65
C MET A 126 13.06 4.51 14.10
N ILE A 127 12.86 4.72 15.39
CA ILE A 127 12.73 6.05 15.97
C ILE A 127 14.12 6.58 16.35
N GLN A 128 14.45 7.79 15.90
CA GLN A 128 15.70 8.48 16.20
C GLN A 128 15.40 9.91 16.71
N GLY A 129 15.29 10.06 18.03
CA GLY A 129 14.85 11.31 18.65
C GLY A 129 13.42 11.65 18.21
N ASN A 130 13.24 12.81 17.57
CA ASN A 130 11.95 13.27 17.05
C ASN A 130 11.69 12.89 15.57
N LYS A 131 12.46 11.95 15.02
CA LYS A 131 12.36 11.49 13.63
C LYS A 131 12.06 10.00 13.58
N VAL A 132 11.40 9.58 12.51
CA VAL A 132 11.20 8.17 12.18
C VAL A 132 11.93 7.87 10.87
N VAL A 133 12.82 6.89 10.92
CA VAL A 133 13.51 6.33 9.76
C VAL A 133 12.70 5.13 9.27
N LEU A 134 12.35 5.13 7.99
CA LEU A 134 11.53 4.11 7.33
C LEU A 134 12.37 3.40 6.28
N TYR A 135 12.27 2.08 6.23
CA TYR A 135 12.97 1.24 5.27
C TYR A 135 11.98 0.53 4.35
N PHE A 136 12.36 0.39 3.08
CA PHE A 136 11.51 -0.16 2.02
C PHE A 136 12.18 -1.30 1.27
N ASP A 137 11.37 -2.27 0.86
CA ASP A 137 11.69 -3.26 -0.17
C ASP A 137 11.06 -2.82 -1.51
N HIS A 138 11.34 -3.53 -2.61
CA HIS A 138 10.87 -3.20 -3.97
C HIS A 138 11.31 -1.81 -4.46
N VAL A 139 12.61 -1.55 -4.28
CA VAL A 139 13.25 -0.27 -4.52
C VAL A 139 14.44 -0.41 -5.46
N ASP A 140 14.52 -1.43 -6.33
CA ASP A 140 15.67 -1.79 -7.19
C ASP A 140 16.62 -0.61 -7.50
N HIS A 141 16.23 0.29 -8.41
CA HIS A 141 17.05 1.45 -8.80
C HIS A 141 17.01 2.63 -7.80
N GLY A 142 16.23 2.51 -6.75
CA GLY A 142 16.08 3.42 -5.61
C GLY A 142 14.68 4.00 -5.48
N LEU A 143 14.43 4.74 -4.41
CA LEU A 143 13.22 5.53 -4.21
C LEU A 143 13.20 6.79 -5.09
N ASP A 144 11.98 7.22 -5.46
CA ASP A 144 11.70 8.45 -6.19
C ASP A 144 10.51 9.22 -5.56
N ALA A 145 10.54 10.54 -5.69
CA ALA A 145 9.46 11.44 -5.29
C ALA A 145 8.84 12.06 -6.55
N HIS A 146 7.70 11.52 -6.99
CA HIS A 146 7.22 11.69 -8.35
C HIS A 146 5.92 12.53 -8.45
N PRO A 147 5.98 13.85 -8.74
CA PRO A 147 7.14 14.75 -8.75
C PRO A 147 7.30 15.53 -7.42
N GLY A 148 8.48 16.10 -7.20
CA GLY A 148 8.73 17.13 -6.19
C GLY A 148 9.09 16.60 -4.80
N LEU A 149 8.68 17.31 -3.75
CA LEU A 149 8.88 16.85 -2.37
C LEU A 149 7.94 15.71 -2.02
N LEU A 150 8.37 14.79 -1.16
CA LEU A 150 7.53 13.70 -0.68
C LEU A 150 6.28 14.23 0.06
N LYS A 151 5.14 13.61 -0.24
CA LYS A 151 3.82 13.90 0.32
C LYS A 151 3.14 12.61 0.80
N GLY A 152 2.06 12.77 1.56
CA GLY A 152 1.20 11.66 1.98
C GLY A 152 1.68 10.89 3.21
N PHE A 153 2.68 11.41 3.94
CA PHE A 153 3.14 10.83 5.21
C PHE A 153 2.44 11.51 6.39
N ALA A 154 1.82 10.74 7.27
CA ALA A 154 1.28 11.21 8.55
C ALA A 154 2.06 10.60 9.71
N ILE A 155 2.24 11.34 10.79
CA ILE A 155 2.97 10.92 11.99
C ILE A 155 2.16 11.25 13.24
N CYS A 156 2.26 10.42 14.28
CA CYS A 156 1.63 10.70 15.57
C CYS A 156 2.55 10.33 16.74
N GLY A 157 2.26 10.90 17.91
CA GLY A 157 2.83 10.50 19.18
C GLY A 157 1.91 9.52 19.92
N SER A 158 2.19 9.28 21.20
CA SER A 158 1.40 8.37 22.04
C SER A 158 -0.07 8.77 22.22
N ASP A 159 -0.41 10.04 21.95
CA ASP A 159 -1.77 10.56 21.96
C ASP A 159 -2.60 10.17 20.73
N ARG A 160 -1.97 9.52 19.74
CA ARG A 160 -2.57 9.06 18.47
C ARG A 160 -3.19 10.18 17.64
N LYS A 161 -2.78 11.43 17.87
CA LYS A 161 -3.19 12.56 17.03
C LYS A 161 -2.28 12.60 15.81
N TRP A 162 -2.85 12.26 14.66
CA TRP A 162 -2.14 12.27 13.38
C TRP A 162 -2.00 13.69 12.87
N VAL A 163 -0.79 14.04 12.41
CA VAL A 163 -0.50 15.27 11.67
C VAL A 163 0.32 14.92 10.43
N TRP A 164 0.27 15.79 9.41
CA TRP A 164 1.13 15.62 8.23
C TRP A 164 2.61 15.75 8.61
N ALA A 165 3.42 14.83 8.11
CA ALA A 165 4.86 14.79 8.32
C ALA A 165 5.61 15.36 7.12
N ARG A 166 6.73 16.03 7.39
CA ARG A 166 7.75 16.29 6.37
C ARG A 166 8.55 15.00 6.18
N ALA A 167 8.61 14.52 4.95
CA ALA A 167 9.39 13.35 4.57
C ALA A 167 10.47 13.69 3.54
N ARG A 168 11.60 12.98 3.60
CA ARG A 168 12.65 13.05 2.58
C ARG A 168 13.32 11.70 2.37
N ILE A 169 13.69 11.43 1.12
CA ILE A 169 14.56 10.28 0.79
C ILE A 169 15.94 10.57 1.38
N GLN A 170 16.49 9.61 2.12
CA GLN A 170 17.84 9.66 2.69
C GLN A 170 18.83 8.83 1.87
N SER A 171 18.40 7.69 1.35
CA SER A 171 19.18 6.79 0.50
C SER A 171 18.22 6.00 -0.41
N ASP A 172 18.76 5.10 -1.24
CA ASP A 172 17.97 4.33 -2.21
C ASP A 172 16.80 3.55 -1.61
N ASN A 173 16.80 3.23 -0.32
CA ASN A 173 15.73 2.47 0.33
C ASN A 173 15.23 3.07 1.66
N THR A 174 15.64 4.30 1.99
CA THR A 174 15.40 4.89 3.31
C THR A 174 14.76 6.26 3.21
N ILE A 175 13.70 6.50 4.01
CA ILE A 175 13.04 7.79 4.18
C ILE A 175 13.13 8.24 5.63
N ILE A 176 13.29 9.54 5.86
CA ILE A 176 13.10 10.15 7.17
C ILE A 176 11.79 10.92 7.16
N ALA A 177 10.92 10.67 8.14
CA ALA A 177 9.71 11.43 8.41
C ALA A 177 9.77 12.13 9.79
N SER A 178 9.24 13.35 9.88
CA SER A 178 9.13 14.10 11.14
C SER A 178 8.07 15.21 11.05
N ALA A 179 7.52 15.63 12.19
CA ALA A 179 6.65 16.79 12.30
C ALA A 179 7.07 17.63 13.53
N PRO A 180 7.19 18.97 13.41
CA PRO A 180 7.51 19.85 14.54
C PRO A 180 6.56 19.70 15.75
N GLU A 181 5.31 19.33 15.48
CA GLU A 181 4.25 19.15 16.48
C GLU A 181 4.39 17.83 17.25
N VAL A 182 5.18 16.88 16.75
CA VAL A 182 5.33 15.53 17.31
C VAL A 182 6.78 15.30 17.77
N GLN A 183 7.04 15.61 19.04
CA GLN A 183 8.38 15.49 19.63
C GLN A 183 8.79 14.04 19.95
N ASN A 184 7.81 13.18 20.28
CA ASN A 184 8.01 11.77 20.62
C ASN A 184 7.16 10.90 19.68
N PRO A 185 7.57 10.70 18.41
CA PRO A 185 6.78 9.95 17.45
C PRO A 185 6.74 8.47 17.82
N VAL A 186 5.58 7.84 17.63
CA VAL A 186 5.38 6.40 17.86
C VAL A 186 4.99 5.66 16.60
N ALA A 187 4.44 6.35 15.59
CA ALA A 187 3.99 5.72 14.36
C ALA A 187 3.94 6.68 13.17
N VAL A 188 4.04 6.09 11.98
CA VAL A 188 3.89 6.74 10.68
C VAL A 188 2.88 5.98 9.83
N ARG A 189 2.15 6.71 8.99
CA ARG A 189 1.29 6.18 7.94
C ARG A 189 1.66 6.84 6.61
N TYR A 190 1.51 6.12 5.51
CA TYR A 190 1.65 6.65 4.15
C TYR A 190 0.42 6.33 3.33
N GLY A 191 -0.20 7.34 2.72
CA GLY A 191 -1.37 7.17 1.85
C GLY A 191 -2.57 6.52 2.56
N TRP A 192 -2.68 6.69 3.88
CA TRP A 192 -3.77 6.12 4.70
C TRP A 192 -5.03 6.98 4.59
N GLU A 193 -5.59 7.03 3.38
CA GLU A 193 -6.66 7.93 2.98
C GLU A 193 -7.61 7.22 2.00
N ASP A 194 -8.84 7.70 1.89
CA ASP A 194 -9.78 7.19 0.89
C ASP A 194 -9.26 7.45 -0.53
N TYR A 195 -8.77 8.68 -0.74
CA TYR A 195 -8.07 9.13 -1.93
C TYR A 195 -6.65 9.58 -1.57
N PRO A 196 -5.64 8.69 -1.65
CA PRO A 196 -4.26 9.04 -1.33
C PRO A 196 -3.69 10.08 -2.28
N THR A 197 -2.98 11.06 -1.74
CA THR A 197 -2.28 12.11 -2.54
C THR A 197 -0.75 11.99 -2.47
N GLY A 198 -0.26 10.86 -1.94
CA GLY A 198 1.16 10.53 -1.83
C GLY A 198 1.83 10.35 -3.20
N ASN A 199 3.13 10.60 -3.23
CA ASN A 199 3.96 10.57 -4.44
C ASN A 199 5.27 9.79 -4.24
N LEU A 200 5.29 8.79 -3.36
CA LEU A 200 6.40 7.85 -3.24
C LEU A 200 6.32 6.79 -4.33
N TRP A 201 7.39 6.68 -5.11
CA TRP A 201 7.58 5.69 -6.18
C TRP A 201 8.97 5.06 -6.01
N ASN A 202 9.25 4.02 -6.77
CA ASN A 202 10.64 3.64 -7.07
C ASN A 202 11.06 4.25 -8.42
N LYS A 203 12.37 4.25 -8.69
CA LYS A 203 12.93 4.74 -9.96
C LYS A 203 12.55 3.86 -11.16
N ASP A 204 11.94 2.70 -10.93
CA ASP A 204 11.33 1.82 -11.93
C ASP A 204 9.94 2.27 -12.38
N GLY A 205 9.41 3.36 -11.79
CA GLY A 205 8.13 3.93 -12.19
C GLY A 205 6.91 3.17 -11.63
N LEU A 206 7.06 2.54 -10.46
CA LEU A 206 5.97 1.87 -9.76
C LEU A 206 5.63 2.60 -8.44
N PRO A 207 4.33 2.88 -8.17
CA PRO A 207 3.91 3.61 -6.97
C PRO A 207 4.00 2.73 -5.71
N ALA A 208 4.38 3.35 -4.59
CA ALA A 208 4.43 2.70 -3.30
C ALA A 208 3.04 2.31 -2.79
N SER A 209 2.94 1.17 -2.14
CA SER A 209 1.69 0.76 -1.49
C SER A 209 1.45 1.56 -0.20
N PRO A 210 0.21 2.01 0.08
CA PRO A 210 -0.12 2.58 1.38
C PRO A 210 0.24 1.64 2.54
N PHE A 211 0.66 2.22 3.67
CA PHE A 211 1.04 1.43 4.84
C PHE A 211 0.78 2.20 6.14
N ARG A 212 0.82 1.44 7.24
CA ARG A 212 0.87 1.94 8.62
C ARG A 212 1.97 1.22 9.39
N THR A 213 2.57 1.90 10.36
CA THR A 213 3.55 1.29 11.28
C THR A 213 2.97 1.00 12.66
N ASP A 214 1.77 1.49 12.96
CA ASP A 214 1.06 1.23 14.21
C ASP A 214 0.18 -0.04 14.14
N ASP A 215 -0.06 -0.61 15.31
CA ASP A 215 -0.94 -1.76 15.56
C ASP A 215 -2.28 -1.34 16.19
N PHE A 216 -2.65 -0.06 16.12
CA PHE A 216 -3.90 0.43 16.69
C PHE A 216 -5.13 -0.30 16.10
N PRO A 217 -6.23 -0.44 16.84
CA PRO A 217 -7.42 -1.10 16.32
C PRO A 217 -7.89 -0.50 14.99
N LEU A 218 -8.27 -1.36 14.05
CA LEU A 218 -8.91 -0.94 12.81
C LEU A 218 -10.31 -0.39 13.12
N THR A 219 -10.74 0.63 12.40
CA THR A 219 -12.11 1.17 12.51
C THR A 219 -13.17 0.19 12.02
N THR A 220 -12.76 -0.76 11.18
CA THR A 220 -13.62 -1.86 10.70
C THR A 220 -13.62 -3.08 11.61
N ALA A 221 -12.88 -3.05 12.74
CA ALA A 221 -12.92 -4.11 13.74
C ALA A 221 -14.25 -4.09 14.49
N LYS A 222 -15.14 -5.04 14.15
CA LYS A 222 -16.50 -5.15 14.68
C LYS A 222 -16.88 -6.59 14.92
#